data_AF-A0A961V2X0-F1
#
_entry.id   AF-A0A961V2X0-F1
#
_cell.length_a   1.000
_cell.length_b   1.000
_cell.length_c   1.000
_cell.angle_alpha   90.00
_cell.angle_beta   90.00
_cell.angle_gamma   90.00
#
_symmetry.space_group_name_H-M   'P 1'
#
loop_
_entity.id
_entity.type
_entity.pdbx_description
1 polymer ?
#
loop_
_entity_poly.entity_id
_entity_poly.type
_entity_poly.pdbx_seq_one_letter_code
_entity_poly.pdbx_strand_id
1 'polypeptide(L)'
;RGIDVGAKQEIYKLMRDLSVEGKAIIMISSEMPELLGMSDRIVVLHGGRAVATLDKDEFDQATILRHASGMDVAPLTETEAS
;
A
#
# COMPACT_ATOMS: atom_id res chain seq x y z
N ARG A 1 -0.38 20.33 -2.83
CA ARG A 1 0.56 21.49 -2.96
C ARG A 1 1.84 20.90 -3.53
N GLY A 2 2.25 21.37 -4.71
CA GLY A 2 3.21 20.67 -5.58
C GLY A 2 4.57 20.51 -4.92
N ILE A 3 4.93 19.26 -4.67
CA ILE A 3 6.32 18.83 -4.59
C ILE A 3 6.80 18.83 -6.04
N ASP A 4 7.95 19.44 -6.32
CA ASP A 4 8.58 19.35 -7.64
C ASP A 4 8.64 17.87 -8.07
N VAL A 5 8.27 17.57 -9.32
CA VAL A 5 8.25 16.19 -9.84
C VAL A 5 9.62 15.52 -9.65
N GLY A 6 10.71 16.30 -9.73
CA GLY A 6 12.07 15.82 -9.44
C GLY A 6 12.27 15.44 -7.97
N ALA A 7 11.83 16.29 -7.04
CA ALA A 7 11.94 16.03 -5.61
C ALA A 7 11.16 14.78 -5.17
N LYS A 8 10.00 14.51 -5.79
CA LYS A 8 9.22 13.30 -5.54
C LYS A 8 10.00 12.03 -5.94
N GLN A 9 10.69 12.06 -7.08
CA GLN A 9 11.52 10.93 -7.51
C GLN A 9 12.73 10.69 -6.61
N GLU A 10 13.37 11.75 -6.10
CA GLU A 10 14.47 11.61 -5.14
C GLU A 10 14.02 10.95 -3.84
N ILE A 11 12.85 11.32 -3.32
CA ILE A 11 12.27 10.69 -2.14
C ILE A 11 12.00 9.20 -2.40
N TYR A 12 11.47 8.83 -3.57
CA TYR A 12 11.22 7.43 -3.91
C TYR A 12 12.49 6.62 -4.02
N LYS A 13 13.54 7.22 -4.59
CA LYS A 13 14.84 6.58 -4.63
C LYS A 13 15.36 6.33 -3.21
N LEU A 14 15.32 7.33 -2.34
CA LEU A 14 15.75 7.18 -0.95
C LEU A 14 14.94 6.12 -0.20
N MET A 15 13.61 6.11 -0.35
CA MET A 15 12.75 5.08 0.27
C MET A 15 13.11 3.67 -0.22
N ARG A 16 13.40 3.52 -1.52
CA ARG A 16 13.82 2.24 -2.10
C ARG A 16 15.17 1.80 -1.56
N ASP A 17 16.14 2.70 -1.48
CA ASP A 17 17.48 2.42 -0.95
C ASP A 17 17.39 1.95 0.51
N LEU A 18 16.59 2.65 1.34
CA LEU A 18 16.34 2.26 2.73
C LEU A 18 15.64 0.89 2.84
N SER A 19 14.66 0.60 1.97
CA SER A 19 14.01 -0.71 1.93
C SER A 19 15.00 -1.83 1.59
N VAL A 20 15.88 -1.61 0.61
CA VAL A 20 16.94 -2.56 0.22
C VAL A 20 17.95 -2.79 1.35
N GLU A 21 18.21 -1.80 2.19
CA GLU A 21 19.00 -1.94 3.43
C GLU A 21 18.28 -2.70 4.56
N GLY A 22 17.07 -3.22 4.30
CA GLY A 22 16.27 -3.98 5.25
C GLY A 22 15.48 -3.10 6.22
N LYS A 23 15.26 -1.81 5.92
CA LYS A 23 14.40 -0.94 6.73
C LYS A 23 12.94 -1.09 6.31
N ALA A 24 12.05 -1.18 7.30
CA ALA A 24 10.62 -1.15 7.05
C ALA A 24 10.14 0.29 6.87
N ILE A 25 9.29 0.52 5.86
CA ILE A 25 8.68 1.83 5.58
C ILE A 25 7.16 1.65 5.50
N ILE A 26 6.43 2.48 6.24
CA ILE A 26 4.98 2.58 6.11
C ILE A 26 4.67 3.78 5.23
N MET A 27 4.09 3.52 4.06
CA MET A 27 3.66 4.54 3.13
C MET A 27 2.14 4.66 3.16
N ILE A 28 1.65 5.90 3.24
CA ILE A 28 0.23 6.21 3.10
C ILE A 28 0.10 7.12 1.88
N SER A 29 -0.61 6.65 0.86
CA SER A 29 -0.81 7.40 -0.38
C SER A 29 -2.25 7.24 -0.87
N SER A 30 -2.77 8.30 -1.49
CA SER A 30 -4.02 8.26 -2.26
C SER A 30 -3.78 8.19 -3.77
N GLU A 31 -2.52 8.13 -4.21
CA GLU A 31 -2.13 8.02 -5.62
C GLU A 31 -1.85 6.56 -5.97
N MET A 32 -2.71 5.97 -6.80
CA MET A 32 -2.60 4.56 -7.20
C MET A 32 -1.23 4.20 -7.80
N PRO A 33 -0.60 5.01 -8.68
CA PRO A 33 0.73 4.69 -9.21
C PRO A 33 1.82 4.53 -8.13
N GLU A 34 1.71 5.26 -7.01
CA GLU A 34 2.66 5.14 -5.91
C GLU A 34 2.47 3.83 -5.15
N LEU A 35 1.22 3.51 -4.81
CA LEU A 35 0.87 2.26 -4.13
C LEU A 35 1.37 1.06 -4.92
N LEU A 36 1.08 1.03 -6.23
CA LEU A 36 1.48 -0.07 -7.11
C LEU A 36 3.00 -0.14 -7.35
N GLY A 37 3.67 1.02 -7.47
CA GLY A 37 5.09 1.08 -7.84
C GLY A 37 6.07 0.95 -6.67
N MET A 38 5.66 1.31 -5.46
CA MET A 38 6.55 1.41 -4.30
C MET A 38 6.28 0.38 -3.22
N SER A 39 5.07 -0.21 -3.18
CA SER A 39 4.71 -1.14 -2.11
C SER A 39 5.15 -2.58 -2.44
N ASP A 40 5.49 -3.33 -1.41
CA ASP A 40 5.64 -4.78 -1.48
C ASP A 40 4.38 -5.51 -1.01
N ARG A 41 3.59 -4.84 -0.17
CA ARG A 41 2.29 -5.28 0.34
C ARG A 41 1.38 -4.07 0.52
N ILE A 42 0.09 -4.22 0.23
CA ILE A 42 -0.92 -3.18 0.44
C ILE A 42 -1.97 -3.69 1.43
N VAL A 43 -2.20 -2.93 2.50
CA VAL A 43 -3.30 -3.16 3.43
C VAL A 43 -4.40 -2.15 3.11
N VAL A 44 -5.60 -2.65 2.80
CA VAL A 44 -6.76 -1.80 2.49
C VAL A 44 -7.60 -1.63 3.74
N LEU A 45 -7.89 -0.37 4.07
CA LEU A 45 -8.73 0.01 5.21
C LEU A 45 -10.09 0.49 4.72
N HIS A 46 -11.17 0.00 5.33
CA HIS A 46 -12.54 0.47 5.11
C HIS A 46 -13.31 0.45 6.44
N GLY A 47 -14.04 1.52 6.74
CA GLY A 47 -14.83 1.62 7.98
C GLY A 47 -14.00 1.49 9.27
N GLY A 48 -12.73 1.92 9.24
CA GLY A 48 -11.80 1.81 10.39
C GLY A 48 -11.24 0.41 10.63
N ARG A 49 -11.45 -0.54 9.70
CA ARG A 49 -10.93 -1.91 9.78
C ARG A 49 -10.10 -2.24 8.56
N ALA A 50 -9.11 -3.11 8.73
CA ALA A 50 -8.39 -3.71 7.60
C ALA A 50 -9.29 -4.78 6.95
N VAL A 51 -9.52 -4.64 5.65
CA VAL A 51 -10.47 -5.45 4.88
C VAL A 51 -9.81 -6.30 3.81
N ALA A 52 -8.55 -6.01 3.48
CA ALA A 52 -7.73 -6.82 2.60
C ALA A 52 -6.25 -6.59 2.90
N THR A 53 -5.45 -7.63 2.70
CA THR A 53 -3.99 -7.56 2.60
C THR A 53 -3.64 -8.18 1.27
N LEU A 54 -3.01 -7.39 0.39
CA LEU A 54 -2.64 -7.80 -0.96
C LEU A 54 -1.12 -7.94 -1.02
N ASP A 55 -0.65 -9.09 -1.48
CA ASP A 55 0.74 -9.27 -1.88
C ASP A 55 0.93 -8.78 -3.34
N LYS A 56 2.19 -8.63 -3.76
CA LYS A 56 2.56 -7.87 -4.97
C LYS A 56 1.97 -8.43 -6.28
N ASP A 57 1.72 -9.73 -6.33
CA ASP A 57 1.07 -10.44 -7.45
C ASP A 57 -0.45 -10.22 -7.52
N GLU A 58 -1.06 -9.75 -6.43
CA GLU A 58 -2.47 -9.39 -6.34
C GLU A 58 -2.72 -7.89 -6.61
N PHE A 59 -1.67 -7.13 -6.90
CA PHE A 59 -1.76 -5.70 -7.13
C PHE A 59 -2.53 -5.40 -8.42
N ASP A 60 -3.77 -4.97 -8.25
CA ASP A 60 -4.62 -4.48 -9.30
C ASP A 60 -5.44 -3.29 -8.79
N GLN A 61 -5.52 -2.24 -9.60
CA GLN A 61 -6.24 -1.01 -9.25
C GLN A 61 -7.72 -1.30 -8.96
N ALA A 62 -8.38 -2.13 -9.78
CA ALA A 62 -9.79 -2.43 -9.58
C ALA A 62 -10.00 -3.23 -8.27
N THR A 63 -9.09 -4.14 -7.94
CA THR A 63 -9.08 -4.90 -6.69
C THR A 63 -8.91 -4.03 -5.46
N ILE A 64 -7.94 -3.12 -5.46
CA ILE A 64 -7.74 -2.18 -4.36
C ILE A 64 -9.00 -1.30 -4.17
N LEU A 65 -9.54 -0.76 -5.27
CA LEU A 65 -10.74 0.09 -5.21
C LEU A 65 -11.98 -0.66 -4.72
N ARG A 66 -12.15 -1.93 -5.11
CA ARG A 66 -13.27 -2.79 -4.70
C ARG A 66 -13.27 -3.05 -3.19
N HIS A 67 -12.10 -3.32 -2.61
CA HIS A 67 -11.96 -3.44 -1.16
C HIS A 67 -12.16 -2.09 -0.45
N ALA A 68 -11.58 -1.01 -0.98
CA ALA A 68 -11.67 0.32 -0.39
C ALA A 68 -13.11 0.90 -0.42
N SER A 69 -13.91 0.52 -1.41
CA SER A 69 -15.33 0.91 -1.52
C SER A 69 -16.27 0.05 -0.65
N GLY A 70 -15.76 -1.03 -0.07
CA GLY A 70 -16.55 -1.95 0.75
C GLY A 70 -17.37 -2.96 -0.06
N MET A 71 -17.07 -3.14 -1.35
CA MET A 71 -17.81 -4.06 -2.23
C MET A 71 -17.44 -5.54 -2.02
N ASP A 72 -16.21 -5.82 -1.56
CA ASP A 72 -15.77 -7.15 -1.14
C ASP A 72 -15.04 -7.04 0.20
N VAL A 73 -15.77 -7.14 1.30
CA VAL A 73 -15.18 -7.10 2.65
C VAL A 73 -15.26 -8.50 3.26
N ALA A 74 -14.24 -9.31 3.01
CA ALA A 74 -13.97 -10.45 3.89
C ALA A 74 -13.21 -9.91 5.12
N PRO A 75 -13.64 -10.22 6.36
CA PRO A 75 -12.87 -9.83 7.53
C PRO A 75 -11.49 -10.50 7.47
N LEU A 76 -10.42 -9.74 7.68
CA LEU A 76 -9.13 -10.33 8.00
C LEU A 76 -9.32 -11.03 9.36
N THR A 77 -9.43 -12.36 9.35
CA THR A 77 -9.38 -13.15 10.57
C THR A 77 -8.03 -12.90 11.20
N GLU A 78 -8.02 -12.41 12.43
CA GLU A 78 -6.80 -12.34 13.23
C GLU A 78 -6.16 -13.73 13.20
N THR A 79 -4.99 -13.85 12.55
CA THR A 79 -4.18 -15.05 12.63
C THR A 79 -3.94 -15.32 14.10
N GLU A 80 -4.44 -16.46 14.58
CA GLU A 80 -4.17 -16.99 15.90
C GLU A 80 -2.66 -16.96 16.14
N ALA A 81 -2.22 -15.96 16.90
CA ALA A 81 -0.90 -15.96 17.49
C ALA A 81 -0.92 -17.02 18.60
N SER A 82 -0.12 -18.07 18.37
CA SER A 82 0.20 -19.10 19.36
C SER A 82 0.79 -18.50 20.65
#